data_AF-A0A2V5MRU2-F1
#
_entry.id   AF-A0A2V5MRU2-F1
#
_cell.length_a   1.000
_cell.length_b   1.000
_cell.length_c   1.000
_cell.angle_alpha   90.00
_cell.angle_beta   90.00
_cell.angle_gamma   90.00
#
_symmetry.space_group_name_H-M   'P 1'
#
loop_
_entity.id
_entity.type
_entity.pdbx_description
1 polymer ?
#
loop_
_entity_poly.entity_id
_entity_poly.type
_entity_poly.pdbx_seq_one_letter_code
_entity_poly.pdbx_strand_id
1 'polypeptide(L)'
;IRHGESVTWRIDVWAEYAKLPAQLSNRRLETAATRLFGSDSHRKQFLRTVAHQQGLLQIYDDFCMQDNSDCAQCPFPEQMRKWK
;
A
#
# COMPACT_ATOMS: atom_id res chain seq x y z
N ILE A 1 0.95 -43.05 -20.13
CA ILE A 1 0.97 -42.31 -21.42
C ILE A 1 1.65 -40.97 -21.13
N ARG A 2 2.79 -40.71 -21.77
CA ARG A 2 3.59 -39.47 -21.73
C ARG A 2 2.72 -38.31 -22.26
N HIS A 3 2.88 -37.03 -21.91
CA HIS A 3 4.03 -36.13 -22.04
C HIS A 3 3.76 -34.89 -21.15
N GLY A 4 4.77 -34.29 -20.49
CA GLY A 4 5.32 -32.98 -20.90
C GLY A 4 4.28 -31.86 -20.71
N GLU A 5 4.35 -30.99 -19.71
CA GLU A 5 5.39 -29.97 -19.52
C GLU A 5 5.43 -29.51 -18.05
N SER A 6 6.63 -29.41 -17.49
CA SER A 6 6.87 -28.66 -16.26
C SER A 6 6.68 -27.17 -16.55
N VAL A 7 5.48 -26.63 -16.33
CA VAL A 7 5.31 -25.18 -16.45
C VAL A 7 5.96 -24.52 -15.25
N THR A 8 7.18 -24.00 -15.45
CA THR A 8 7.89 -23.23 -14.43
C THR A 8 7.27 -21.83 -14.33
N TRP A 9 6.07 -21.73 -13.75
CA TRP A 9 5.48 -20.44 -13.38
C TRP A 9 6.13 -19.90 -12.11
N ARG A 10 7.41 -19.55 -12.16
CA ARG A 10 7.95 -18.51 -11.26
C ARG A 10 7.89 -17.19 -11.99
N ILE A 11 6.67 -16.76 -12.33
CA ILE A 11 6.43 -15.35 -12.58
C ILE A 11 6.80 -14.65 -11.28
N ASP A 12 7.61 -13.61 -11.35
CA ASP A 12 7.72 -12.66 -10.24
C ASP A 12 6.39 -11.91 -10.15
N VAL A 13 5.40 -12.56 -9.51
CA VAL A 13 4.03 -12.07 -9.37
C VAL A 13 4.03 -10.70 -8.68
N TRP A 14 5.03 -10.45 -7.83
CA TRP A 14 5.18 -9.18 -7.15
C TRP A 14 5.48 -8.03 -8.10
N ALA A 15 6.41 -8.20 -9.04
CA ALA A 15 6.77 -7.17 -10.01
C ALA A 15 5.57 -6.73 -10.87
N GLU A 16 4.69 -7.66 -11.22
CA GLU A 16 3.47 -7.35 -11.99
C GLU A 16 2.37 -6.77 -11.11
N TYR A 17 2.16 -7.33 -9.92
CA TYR A 17 1.21 -6.81 -8.93
C TYR A 17 1.51 -5.35 -8.56
N ALA A 18 2.78 -4.99 -8.35
CA ALA A 18 3.21 -3.65 -7.98
C ALA A 18 2.83 -2.58 -9.02
N LYS A 19 2.68 -2.98 -10.29
CA LYS A 19 2.38 -2.08 -11.42
C LYS A 19 0.89 -2.02 -11.76
N LEU A 20 0.05 -2.90 -11.20
CA LEU A 20 -1.37 -2.96 -11.54
C LEU A 20 -2.06 -1.60 -11.27
N PRO A 21 -2.68 -0.97 -12.27
CA PRO A 21 -3.31 0.33 -12.10
C PRO A 21 -4.52 0.22 -11.18
N ALA A 22 -4.66 1.17 -10.27
CA ALA A 22 -5.84 1.28 -9.44
C ALA A 22 -7.02 1.84 -10.26
N GLN A 23 -8.15 1.15 -10.25
CA GLN A 23 -9.38 1.56 -10.93
C GLN A 23 -10.45 2.08 -9.97
N LEU A 24 -10.34 1.70 -8.69
CA LEU A 24 -11.35 1.98 -7.68
C LEU A 24 -10.73 2.80 -6.55
N SER A 25 -11.56 3.62 -5.92
CA SER A 25 -11.25 4.27 -4.64
C SER A 25 -12.43 4.03 -3.69
N ASN A 26 -12.19 4.25 -2.41
CA ASN A 26 -13.21 4.22 -1.38
C ASN A 26 -12.92 5.26 -0.29
N ARG A 27 -13.92 5.52 0.56
CA ARG A 27 -13.80 6.54 1.61
C ARG A 27 -12.65 6.29 2.59
N ARG A 28 -12.35 5.02 2.90
CA ARG A 28 -11.26 4.64 3.81
C ARG A 28 -9.91 5.00 3.20
N LEU A 29 -9.72 4.73 1.92
CA LEU A 29 -8.53 5.09 1.16
C LEU A 29 -8.35 6.62 1.08
N GLU A 30 -9.41 7.37 0.76
CA GLU A 30 -9.34 8.85 0.72
C GLU A 30 -9.01 9.46 2.09
N THR A 31 -9.55 8.87 3.17
CA THR A 31 -9.25 9.28 4.55
C THR A 31 -7.79 9.00 4.89
N ALA A 32 -7.31 7.77 4.61
CA ALA A 32 -5.92 7.38 4.81
C ALA A 32 -4.95 8.30 4.06
N ALA A 33 -5.22 8.56 2.77
CA ALA A 33 -4.42 9.45 1.93
C ALA A 33 -4.39 10.88 2.46
N THR A 34 -5.53 11.38 2.94
CA THR A 34 -5.62 12.73 3.51
C THR A 34 -4.87 12.84 4.82
N ARG A 35 -4.98 11.84 5.71
CA ARG A 35 -4.29 11.86 7.00
C ARG A 35 -2.77 11.71 6.86
N LEU A 36 -2.30 10.85 5.96
CA LEU A 36 -0.87 10.58 5.80
C LEU A 36 -0.16 11.61 4.92
N PHE A 37 -0.83 12.19 3.93
CA PHE A 37 -0.19 13.11 2.98
C PHE A 37 -0.77 14.52 2.95
N GLY A 38 -1.91 14.79 3.58
CA GLY A 38 -2.53 16.10 3.58
C GLY A 38 -2.71 16.67 2.17
N SER A 39 -2.18 17.87 1.95
CA SER A 39 -2.17 18.57 0.65
C SER A 39 -0.89 18.34 -0.18
N ASP A 40 -0.04 17.38 0.20
CA ASP A 40 1.19 17.08 -0.53
C ASP A 40 0.88 16.68 -1.99
N SER A 41 1.61 17.27 -2.93
CA SER A 41 1.41 17.04 -4.37
C SER A 41 1.72 15.59 -4.79
N HIS A 42 2.60 14.90 -4.07
CA HIS A 42 2.96 13.51 -4.30
C HIS A 42 1.87 12.53 -3.85
N ARG A 43 0.86 12.97 -3.07
CA ARG A 43 -0.27 12.12 -2.66
C ARG A 43 -0.88 11.36 -3.85
N LYS A 44 -1.02 12.03 -5.00
CA LYS A 44 -1.58 11.42 -6.22
C LYS A 44 -0.72 10.30 -6.79
N GLN A 45 0.58 10.28 -6.55
CA GLN A 45 1.50 9.23 -7.01
C GLN A 45 1.27 7.92 -6.24
N PHE A 46 1.03 8.02 -4.93
CA PHE A 46 0.77 6.88 -4.04
C PHE A 46 -0.66 6.33 -4.11
N LEU A 47 -1.45 6.77 -5.10
CA LEU A 47 -2.80 6.24 -5.33
C LEU A 47 -2.97 5.60 -6.72
N ARG A 48 -1.91 5.57 -7.54
CA ARG A 48 -1.99 5.13 -8.94
C ARG A 48 -2.08 3.61 -9.12
N THR A 49 -1.56 2.83 -8.18
CA THR A 49 -1.51 1.36 -8.31
C THR A 49 -2.24 0.69 -7.15
N VAL A 50 -2.74 -0.52 -7.41
CA VAL A 50 -3.40 -1.35 -6.39
C VAL A 50 -2.45 -1.58 -5.21
N ALA A 51 -1.19 -1.89 -5.48
CA ALA A 51 -0.18 -2.09 -4.45
C ALA A 51 0.00 -0.87 -3.54
N HIS A 52 0.04 0.36 -4.10
CA HIS A 52 0.11 1.55 -3.26
C HIS A 52 -1.16 1.75 -2.42
N GLN A 53 -2.35 1.54 -3.01
CA GLN A 53 -3.61 1.66 -2.25
C GLN A 53 -3.68 0.66 -1.09
N GLN A 54 -3.27 -0.59 -1.33
CA GLN A 54 -3.24 -1.63 -0.30
C GLN A 54 -2.21 -1.31 0.79
N GLY A 55 -1.00 -0.91 0.42
CA GLY A 55 0.02 -0.50 1.39
C GLY A 55 -0.42 0.70 2.24
N LEU A 56 -1.11 1.66 1.63
CA LEU A 56 -1.63 2.82 2.34
C LEU A 56 -2.70 2.45 3.37
N LEU A 57 -3.62 1.56 3.01
CA LEU A 57 -4.62 1.03 3.93
C LEU A 57 -3.98 0.24 5.06
N GLN A 58 -2.95 -0.55 4.76
CA GLN A 58 -2.21 -1.30 5.79
C GLN A 58 -1.57 -0.36 6.82
N ILE A 59 -0.84 0.68 6.37
CA ILE A 59 -0.25 1.68 7.28
C ILE A 59 -1.34 2.38 8.10
N TYR A 60 -2.44 2.76 7.45
CA TYR A 60 -3.54 3.43 8.13
C TYR A 60 -4.16 2.55 9.23
N ASP A 61 -4.34 1.25 8.96
CA ASP A 61 -4.96 0.31 9.89
C ASP A 61 -4.02 -0.07 11.04
N ASP A 62 -2.74 -0.27 10.75
CA ASP A 62 -1.74 -0.70 11.74
C ASP A 62 -1.27 0.43 12.64
N PHE A 63 -1.40 1.69 12.22
CA PHE A 63 -0.87 2.82 12.99
C PHE A 63 -1.91 3.85 13.37
N CYS A 64 -2.80 4.24 12.45
CA CYS A 64 -3.71 5.35 12.69
C CYS A 64 -5.05 4.94 13.30
N MET A 65 -5.41 3.66 13.21
CA MET A 65 -6.63 3.11 13.79
C MET A 65 -6.40 2.35 15.09
N GLN A 66 -5.14 2.13 15.49
CA GLN A 66 -4.80 1.41 16.73
C GLN A 66 -4.97 2.28 17.99
N ASP A 67 -4.96 3.61 17.84
CA ASP A 67 -5.20 4.56 18.92
C ASP A 67 -6.11 5.72 18.48
N ASN A 68 -6.63 6.46 19.46
CA ASN A 68 -7.52 7.61 19.20
C ASN A 68 -6.75 8.87 18.79
N SER A 69 -5.46 8.77 18.39
CA SER A 69 -4.67 9.94 18.00
C SER A 69 -4.92 10.39 16.57
N ASP A 70 -5.66 9.61 15.76
CA ASP A 70 -5.97 9.93 14.37
C ASP A 70 -4.71 10.27 13.53
N CYS A 71 -3.64 9.49 13.72
CA CYS A 71 -2.28 9.70 13.18
C CYS A 71 -1.48 10.87 13.78
N ALA A 72 -1.99 11.68 14.71
CA ALA A 72 -1.29 12.86 15.23
C ALA A 72 0.04 12.53 15.92
N GLN A 73 0.16 11.32 16.48
CA GLN A 73 1.39 10.80 17.07
C GLN A 73 1.79 9.44 16.47
N CYS A 74 1.52 9.26 15.17
CA CYS A 74 1.77 8.02 14.44
C CYS A 74 3.25 7.59 14.61
N PRO A 75 3.54 6.40 15.15
CA PRO A 75 4.93 5.96 15.37
C PRO A 75 5.59 5.42 14.10
N PHE A 76 4.84 5.26 13.00
CA PHE A 76 5.32 4.70 11.74
C PHE A 76 6.59 5.40 11.20
N PRO A 77 6.67 6.75 11.08
CA PRO A 77 7.85 7.40 10.52
C PRO A 77 9.13 7.11 11.32
N GLU A 78 9.03 7.11 12.65
CA GLU A 78 10.17 6.81 13.52
C GLU A 78 10.57 5.33 13.49
N GLN A 79 9.61 4.42 13.31
CA GLN A 79 9.92 3.00 13.10
C GLN A 79 10.62 2.76 11.76
N MET A 80 10.15 3.40 10.68
CA MET A 80 10.76 3.28 9.36
C MET A 80 12.20 3.82 9.33
N ARG A 81 12.51 4.87 10.11
CA ARG A 81 13.90 5.36 10.29
C ARG A 81 14.83 4.34 10.94
N LYS A 82 14.30 3.39 11.70
CA LYS A 82 15.07 2.33 12.38
C LYS A 82 15.19 1.05 11.54
N TRP A 83 14.36 0.90 10.52
CA TRP A 83 14.39 -0.26 9.62
C TRP A 83 15.60 -0.15 8.69
N LYS A 84 16.56 -1.09 8.84
CA LYS A 84 17.75 -1.22 8.00
C LYS A 84 17.67 -2.50 7.18
#